data_AF-A0A2X2JRU8-F1
#
_entry.id   AF-A0A2X2JRU8-F1
#
_cell.length_a   1.000
_cell.length_b   1.000
_cell.length_c   1.000
_cell.angle_alpha   90.00
_cell.angle_beta   90.00
_cell.angle_gamma   90.00
#
_symmetry.space_group_name_H-M   'P 1'
#
loop_
_entity.id
_entity.type
_entity.pdbx_description
1 polymer ?
#
loop_
_entity_poly.entity_id
_entity_poly.type
_entity_poly.pdbx_seq_one_letter_code
_entity_poly.pdbx_strand_id
1 'polypeptide(L)'
;MNIFKNKLLWIAPIATMIILVIFSLAFYPAYNPKPKDLPIGILNEDKGTTIQDKNVNIGKKLEDKLLDSDSNKIKWVKVDSEKDLEKDLKDQKIFGVAIIDKDFSKDAMSKTQKVVMDSKKRRNATKSCFR
;
A
#
# COMPACT_ATOMS: atom_id res chain seq x y z
N MET A 1 47.88 -30.98 -29.69
CA MET A 1 47.03 -30.81 -28.49
C MET A 1 45.62 -31.32 -28.82
N ASN A 2 45.32 -32.59 -28.50
CA ASN A 2 44.12 -33.31 -28.99
C ASN A 2 42.81 -33.01 -28.24
N ILE A 3 42.82 -32.02 -27.33
CA ILE A 3 41.72 -31.70 -26.41
C ILE A 3 40.49 -31.18 -27.19
N PHE A 4 40.70 -30.47 -28.30
CA PHE A 4 39.64 -29.89 -29.13
C PHE A 4 38.94 -30.88 -30.07
N LYS A 5 39.46 -32.10 -30.23
CA LYS A 5 38.91 -33.09 -31.18
C LYS A 5 37.98 -34.11 -30.54
N ASN A 6 37.98 -34.21 -29.20
CA ASN A 6 37.25 -35.26 -28.51
C ASN A 6 35.92 -34.71 -27.94
N LYS A 7 34.81 -35.08 -28.58
CA LYS A 7 33.46 -34.58 -28.26
C LYS A 7 33.07 -34.83 -26.79
N LEU A 8 33.57 -35.90 -26.20
CA LEU A 8 33.29 -36.31 -24.82
C LEU A 8 33.95 -35.38 -23.76
N LEU A 9 35.14 -34.84 -24.06
CA LEU A 9 35.85 -33.92 -23.15
C LEU A 9 35.18 -32.54 -23.06
N TRP A 10 34.41 -32.15 -24.06
CA TRP A 10 33.64 -30.91 -24.06
C TRP A 10 32.33 -30.99 -23.27
N ILE A 11 31.83 -32.19 -22.99
CA ILE A 11 30.56 -32.38 -22.28
C ILE A 11 30.65 -31.89 -20.83
N ALA A 12 31.76 -32.15 -20.14
CA ALA A 12 31.95 -31.76 -18.74
C ALA A 12 31.89 -30.23 -18.49
N PRO A 13 32.63 -29.37 -19.22
CA PRO A 13 32.51 -27.92 -19.05
C PRO A 13 31.15 -27.38 -19.52
N ILE A 14 30.58 -27.93 -20.61
CA ILE A 14 29.25 -27.53 -21.09
C ILE A 14 28.17 -27.86 -20.05
N ALA A 15 28.19 -29.06 -19.48
CA ALA A 15 27.25 -29.47 -18.44
C ALA A 15 27.38 -28.57 -17.19
N THR A 16 28.60 -28.23 -16.80
CA THR A 16 28.85 -27.31 -15.67
C THR A 16 28.29 -25.91 -15.96
N MET A 17 28.49 -25.40 -17.18
CA MET A 17 27.97 -24.09 -17.58
C MET A 17 26.44 -24.06 -17.62
N ILE A 18 25.80 -25.15 -18.08
CA ILE A 18 24.34 -25.30 -18.05
C ILE A 18 23.82 -25.28 -16.62
N ILE A 19 24.46 -26.00 -15.69
CA ILE A 19 24.07 -26.00 -14.27
C ILE A 19 24.11 -24.59 -13.68
N LEU A 20 25.16 -23.82 -13.98
CA LEU A 20 25.28 -22.42 -13.51
C LEU A 20 24.18 -21.51 -14.08
N VAL A 21 23.81 -21.70 -15.35
CA VAL A 21 22.71 -20.94 -15.98
C VAL A 21 21.37 -21.29 -15.35
N ILE A 22 21.10 -22.57 -15.12
CA ILE A 22 19.86 -23.03 -14.45
C ILE A 22 19.77 -22.43 -13.06
N PHE A 23 20.87 -22.44 -12.29
CA PHE A 23 20.92 -21.82 -10.97
C PHE A 23 20.63 -20.31 -11.05
N SER A 24 21.26 -19.61 -11.99
CA SER A 24 21.06 -18.16 -12.16
C SER A 24 19.60 -17.82 -12.49
N LEU A 25 18.96 -18.61 -13.36
CA LEU A 25 17.55 -18.42 -13.72
C LEU A 25 16.59 -18.75 -12.56
N ALA A 26 16.89 -19.78 -11.77
CA ALA A 26 16.08 -20.17 -10.62
C ALA A 26 16.11 -19.13 -9.50
N PHE A 27 17.26 -18.49 -9.27
CA PHE A 27 17.43 -17.46 -8.23
C PHE A 27 17.10 -16.03 -8.70
N TYR A 28 16.99 -15.78 -10.00
CA TYR A 28 16.57 -14.49 -10.56
C TYR A 28 15.27 -13.93 -9.94
N PRO A 29 14.17 -14.70 -9.81
CA PRO A 29 12.94 -14.19 -9.19
C PRO A 29 13.08 -13.84 -7.70
N ALA A 30 14.04 -14.42 -6.99
CA ALA A 30 14.28 -14.11 -5.57
C ALA A 30 14.95 -12.74 -5.37
N TYR A 31 15.65 -12.21 -6.38
CA TYR A 31 16.40 -10.95 -6.29
C TYR A 31 15.55 -9.71 -6.51
N ASN A 32 14.38 -9.85 -7.15
CA ASN A 32 13.44 -8.75 -7.34
C ASN A 32 12.00 -9.24 -7.15
N PRO A 33 11.64 -9.61 -5.90
CA PRO A 33 10.26 -9.90 -5.58
C PRO A 33 9.48 -8.61 -5.80
N LYS A 34 8.83 -8.48 -6.95
CA LYS A 34 7.85 -7.43 -7.18
C LYS A 34 6.58 -7.91 -6.50
N PRO A 35 6.19 -7.38 -5.32
CA PRO A 35 4.89 -7.68 -4.76
C PRO A 35 3.86 -7.19 -5.78
N LYS A 36 3.25 -8.14 -6.49
CA LYS A 36 2.11 -7.91 -7.35
C LYS A 36 0.89 -8.25 -6.52
N ASP A 37 -0.08 -7.34 -6.53
CA ASP A 37 -1.40 -7.56 -5.95
C ASP A 37 -1.39 -7.90 -4.45
N LEU A 38 -0.52 -7.28 -3.64
CA LEU A 38 -0.45 -7.56 -2.22
C LEU A 38 -1.80 -7.20 -1.56
N PRO A 39 -2.59 -8.18 -1.07
CA PRO A 39 -3.90 -7.89 -0.51
C PRO A 39 -3.76 -7.24 0.86
N ILE A 40 -4.30 -6.02 0.99
CA ILE A 40 -4.36 -5.27 2.24
C ILE A 40 -5.83 -5.05 2.59
N GLY A 41 -6.22 -5.50 3.77
CA GLY A 41 -7.57 -5.30 4.30
C GLY A 41 -7.76 -3.84 4.75
N ILE A 42 -8.93 -3.26 4.49
CA ILE A 42 -9.34 -1.99 5.05
C ILE A 42 -10.60 -2.17 5.89
N LEU A 43 -10.52 -1.81 7.17
CA LEU A 43 -11.64 -1.80 8.11
C LEU A 43 -11.97 -0.35 8.45
N ASN A 44 -13.16 0.09 8.06
CA ASN A 44 -13.61 1.46 8.30
C ASN A 44 -14.60 1.49 9.48
N GLU A 45 -14.14 1.99 10.63
CA GLU A 45 -15.01 2.19 11.79
C GLU A 45 -15.51 3.65 11.92
N ASP A 46 -15.12 4.54 11.00
CA ASP A 46 -15.42 5.97 11.06
C ASP A 46 -16.93 6.21 11.02
N LYS A 47 -17.46 6.80 12.09
CA LYS A 47 -18.88 7.15 12.21
C LYS A 47 -19.24 8.41 11.43
N GLY A 48 -18.25 9.14 10.91
CA GLY A 48 -18.43 10.44 10.31
C GLY A 48 -18.62 11.53 11.36
N THR A 49 -18.72 12.78 10.90
CA THR A 49 -18.95 13.95 11.74
C THR A 49 -19.91 14.91 11.04
N THR A 50 -20.67 15.68 11.83
CA THR A 50 -21.53 16.74 11.28
C THR A 50 -20.81 18.08 11.33
N ILE A 51 -20.81 18.82 10.22
CA ILE A 51 -20.26 20.17 10.12
C ILE A 51 -21.20 21.03 9.31
N GLN A 52 -21.58 22.19 9.86
CA GLN A 52 -22.49 23.15 9.19
C GLN A 52 -23.76 22.45 8.67
N ASP A 53 -24.37 21.63 9.54
CA ASP A 53 -25.56 20.82 9.26
C ASP A 53 -25.41 19.80 8.10
N LYS A 54 -24.18 19.57 7.62
CA LYS A 54 -23.86 18.52 6.64
C LYS A 54 -23.16 17.36 7.34
N ASN A 55 -23.69 16.16 7.14
CA ASN A 55 -23.02 14.93 7.57
C ASN A 55 -21.87 14.63 6.59
N VAL A 56 -20.65 14.51 7.11
CA VAL A 56 -19.44 14.24 6.34
C VAL A 56 -18.74 13.03 6.91
N ASN A 57 -18.48 12.01 6.08
CA ASN A 57 -17.68 10.85 6.44
C ASN A 57 -16.43 10.81 5.55
N ILE A 58 -15.29 11.21 6.13
CA ILE A 58 -13.98 11.23 5.48
C ILE A 58 -13.43 9.81 5.35
N GLY A 59 -13.58 8.96 6.37
CA GLY A 59 -13.10 7.59 6.37
C GLY A 59 -13.69 6.79 5.21
N LYS A 60 -15.00 6.89 5.00
CA LYS A 60 -15.70 6.26 3.86
C LYS A 60 -15.18 6.76 2.51
N LYS A 61 -14.94 8.07 2.38
CA LYS A 61 -14.38 8.64 1.15
C LYS A 61 -12.94 8.19 0.89
N LEU A 62 -12.16 7.95 1.94
CA LEU A 62 -10.81 7.39 1.85
C LEU A 62 -10.88 5.91 1.43
N GLU A 63 -11.73 5.13 2.08
CA GLU A 63 -12.00 3.73 1.74
C GLU A 63 -12.37 3.57 0.26
N ASP A 64 -13.38 4.31 -0.21
CA ASP A 64 -13.84 4.27 -1.59
C ASP A 64 -12.70 4.60 -2.58
N LYS A 65 -11.87 5.60 -2.24
CA LYS A 65 -10.72 5.99 -3.07
C LYS A 65 -9.61 4.95 -3.12
N LEU A 66 -9.41 4.21 -2.02
CA LEU A 66 -8.40 3.15 -1.96
C LEU A 66 -8.90 1.93 -2.75
N LEU A 67 -10.18 1.57 -2.61
CA LEU A 67 -10.80 0.48 -3.37
C LEU A 67 -10.87 0.76 -4.88
N ASP A 68 -11.08 2.02 -5.27
CA ASP A 68 -11.08 2.47 -6.67
C ASP A 68 -9.67 2.65 -7.26
N SER A 69 -8.63 2.63 -6.41
CA SER A 69 -7.26 2.80 -6.89
C SER A 69 -6.72 1.52 -7.52
N ASP A 70 -6.57 1.52 -8.84
CA ASP A 70 -5.87 0.47 -9.60
C ASP A 70 -4.35 0.59 -9.39
N SER A 71 -3.90 0.18 -8.20
CA SER A 71 -2.48 0.10 -7.88
C SER A 71 -1.96 -1.32 -8.16
N ASN A 72 -1.07 -1.47 -9.13
CA ASN A 72 -0.48 -2.78 -9.51
C ASN A 72 0.34 -3.47 -8.39
N LYS A 73 0.51 -2.83 -7.23
CA LYS A 73 1.32 -3.33 -6.10
C LYS A 73 0.46 -3.72 -4.90
N ILE A 74 -0.62 -2.98 -4.64
CA ILE A 74 -1.48 -3.15 -3.46
C ILE A 74 -2.90 -3.35 -3.94
N LYS A 75 -3.49 -4.46 -3.52
CA LYS A 75 -4.90 -4.77 -3.75
C LYS A 75 -5.68 -4.50 -2.48
N TRP A 76 -6.48 -3.44 -2.48
CA TRP A 76 -7.32 -3.11 -1.34
C TRP A 76 -8.53 -4.04 -1.27
N VAL A 77 -8.80 -4.58 -0.09
CA VAL A 77 -9.95 -5.46 0.16
C VAL A 77 -10.75 -4.88 1.32
N LYS A 78 -12.03 -4.60 1.10
CA LYS A 78 -12.93 -4.14 2.15
C LYS A 78 -13.18 -5.28 3.15
N VAL A 79 -13.08 -4.97 4.44
CA VAL A 79 -13.41 -5.88 5.53
C VAL A 79 -14.45 -5.22 6.42
N ASP A 80 -15.54 -5.93 6.70
CA ASP A 80 -16.70 -5.38 7.42
C ASP A 80 -16.59 -5.51 8.95
N SER A 81 -15.78 -6.44 9.46
CA SER A 81 -15.65 -6.67 10.91
C SER A 81 -14.23 -7.08 11.34
N GLU A 82 -13.87 -6.79 12.60
CA GLU A 82 -12.62 -7.28 13.19
C GLU A 82 -12.51 -8.81 13.19
N LYS A 83 -13.63 -9.53 13.26
CA LYS A 83 -13.62 -11.00 13.23
C LYS A 83 -13.23 -11.53 11.86
N ASP A 84 -13.77 -10.93 10.81
CA ASP A 84 -13.43 -11.29 9.43
C ASP A 84 -11.98 -10.92 9.14
N LEU A 85 -11.52 -9.80 9.70
CA LEU A 85 -10.14 -9.37 9.62
C LEU A 85 -9.16 -10.38 10.23
N GLU A 86 -9.42 -10.82 11.46
CA GLU A 86 -8.58 -11.82 12.11
C GLU A 86 -8.55 -13.14 11.34
N LYS A 87 -9.70 -13.53 10.78
CA LYS A 87 -9.82 -14.74 9.98
C LYS A 87 -9.03 -14.61 8.68
N ASP A 88 -9.15 -13.49 7.97
CA ASP A 88 -8.45 -13.27 6.72
C ASP A 88 -6.94 -13.13 6.89
N LEU A 89 -6.48 -12.62 8.04
CA LEU A 89 -5.06 -12.65 8.44
C LEU A 89 -4.58 -14.08 8.73
N LYS A 90 -5.37 -14.86 9.48
CA LYS A 90 -5.05 -16.27 9.80
C LYS A 90 -5.00 -17.15 8.56
N ASP A 91 -5.93 -16.93 7.63
CA ASP A 91 -6.03 -17.65 6.36
C ASP A 91 -5.01 -17.15 5.31
N GLN A 92 -4.14 -16.19 5.66
CA GLN A 92 -3.17 -15.54 4.76
C GLN A 92 -3.81 -14.94 3.50
N LYS A 93 -5.09 -14.55 3.57
CA LYS A 93 -5.81 -13.89 2.47
C LYS A 93 -5.44 -12.42 2.36
N ILE A 94 -5.06 -11.80 3.48
CA ILE A 94 -4.54 -10.43 3.55
C ILE A 94 -3.19 -10.43 4.29
N PHE A 95 -2.24 -9.62 3.83
CA PHE A 95 -0.90 -9.51 4.44
C PHE A 95 -0.79 -8.36 5.45
N GLY A 96 -1.77 -7.48 5.47
CA GLY A 96 -1.79 -6.33 6.36
C GLY A 96 -3.17 -5.70 6.41
N VAL A 97 -3.34 -4.78 7.37
CA VAL A 97 -4.62 -4.12 7.64
C VAL A 97 -4.42 -2.63 7.84
N ALA A 98 -5.27 -1.82 7.22
CA ALA A 98 -5.49 -0.43 7.57
C ALA A 98 -6.82 -0.30 8.33
N ILE A 99 -6.76 0.15 9.58
CA ILE A 99 -7.95 0.43 10.40
C ILE A 99 -8.17 1.94 10.43
N ILE A 100 -9.37 2.38 10.07
CA ILE A 100 -9.80 3.78 10.21
C ILE A 100 -10.61 3.89 11.50
N ASP A 101 -10.07 4.64 12.46
CA ASP A 101 -10.69 4.82 13.77
C ASP A 101 -12.05 5.52 13.70
N LYS A 102 -12.87 5.23 14.72
CA LYS A 102 -14.24 5.77 14.89
C LYS A 102 -14.34 7.30 14.84
N ASP A 103 -13.30 8.01 15.29
CA ASP A 103 -13.24 9.48 15.38
C ASP A 103 -12.42 10.12 14.23
N PHE A 104 -12.02 9.36 13.21
CA PHE A 104 -11.15 9.84 12.14
C PHE A 104 -11.69 11.10 11.44
N SER A 105 -12.98 11.11 11.08
CA SER A 105 -13.63 12.28 10.48
C SER A 105 -13.59 13.52 11.37
N LYS A 106 -13.80 13.33 12.68
CA LYS A 106 -13.83 14.41 13.67
C LYS A 106 -12.44 15.04 13.82
N ASP A 107 -11.41 14.21 13.91
CA ASP A 107 -10.03 14.66 14.11
C ASP A 107 -9.43 15.33 12.86
N ALA A 108 -9.69 14.77 11.68
CA ALA A 108 -9.26 15.36 10.41
C ALA A 108 -9.87 16.77 10.22
N MET A 109 -11.14 16.95 10.60
CA MET A 109 -11.80 18.24 10.50
C MET A 109 -11.33 19.25 11.54
N SER A 110 -11.07 18.81 12.78
CA SER A 110 -10.51 19.67 13.84
C SER A 110 -9.18 20.31 13.42
N LYS A 111 -8.28 19.51 12.83
CA LYS A 111 -7.00 20.02 12.28
C LYS A 111 -7.23 21.02 11.15
N THR A 112 -8.19 20.75 10.26
CA THR A 112 -8.49 21.63 9.13
C THR A 112 -9.01 22.99 9.60
N GLN A 113 -9.91 23.03 10.60
CA GLN A 113 -10.42 24.28 11.16
C GLN A 113 -9.30 25.13 11.80
N LYS A 114 -8.36 24.50 12.50
CA LYS A 114 -7.20 25.19 13.08
C LYS A 114 -6.36 25.89 12.00
N VAL A 115 -6.06 25.20 10.89
CA VAL A 115 -5.29 25.77 9.77
C VAL A 115 -6.04 26.93 9.10
N VAL A 116 -7.37 26.82 8.93
CA VAL A 116 -8.20 27.89 8.36
C VAL A 116 -8.24 29.12 9.28
N MET A 117 -8.32 28.92 10.60
CA MET A 117 -8.30 30.00 11.60
C MET A 117 -6.93 30.69 11.65
N ASP A 118 -5.84 29.93 11.65
CA ASP A 118 -4.48 30.47 11.65
C ASP A 118 -4.17 31.24 10.37
N SER A 119 -4.58 30.71 9.20
CA SER A 119 -4.41 31.41 7.92
C SER A 119 -5.24 32.69 7.83
N LYS A 120 -6.47 32.69 8.36
CA LYS A 120 -7.30 33.91 8.46
C LYS A 120 -6.68 34.94 9.40
N LYS A 121 -6.14 34.52 10.54
CA LYS A 121 -5.41 35.38 11.48
C LYS A 121 -4.17 35.99 10.83
N ARG A 122 -3.38 35.19 10.11
CA ARG A 122 -2.19 35.67 9.35
C ARG A 122 -2.58 36.67 8.26
N ARG A 123 -3.61 36.37 7.46
CA ARG A 123 -4.11 37.27 6.41
C ARG A 123 -4.61 38.60 6.97
N ASN A 124 -5.30 38.58 8.11
CA ASN A 124 -5.77 39.80 8.77
C ASN A 124 -4.62 40.62 9.35
N ALA A 125 -3.60 39.96 9.94
CA ALA A 125 -2.38 40.63 10.39
C ALA A 125 -1.61 41.28 9.24
N THR A 126 -1.48 40.60 8.08
CA THR A 126 -0.84 41.17 6.89
C THR A 126 -1.60 42.39 6.34
N LYS A 127 -2.94 42.36 6.31
CA LYS A 127 -3.74 43.53 5.91
C LYS A 127 -3.62 44.70 6.88
N SER A 128 -3.46 44.44 8.18
CA SER A 128 -3.26 45.48 9.19
C SER A 128 -1.88 46.13 9.10
N CYS A 129 -0.88 45.45 8.55
CA CYS A 129 0.48 45.97 8.42
C CYS A 129 0.68 46.84 7.16
N PHE A 130 -0.25 46.75 6.20
CA PHE A 130 -0.27 47.50 4.94
C PHE A 130 -1.21 48.71 4.97
N ARG A 131 -1.79 49.03 6.14
CA ARG A 131 -2.72 50.15 6.33
C ARG A 131 -2.12 51.19 7.27
#